data_AF-A0A8H3FD72-F1
#
_entry.id   AF-A0A8H3FD72-F1
#
_cell.length_a   1.000
_cell.length_b   1.000
_cell.length_c   1.000
_cell.angle_alpha   90.00
_cell.angle_beta   90.00
_cell.angle_gamma   90.00
#
_symmetry.space_group_name_H-M   'P 1'
#
loop_
_entity.id
_entity.type
_entity.pdbx_description
1 polymer ?
#
loop_
_entity_poly.entity_id
_entity_poly.type
_entity_poly.pdbx_seq_one_letter_code
_entity_poly.pdbx_strand_id
1 'polypeptide(L)'
;MFSLTIPAGSKFSYSVPTLEITGYIPEIQIDIQDGTHVFTSNSFELGTVISAEGRRLMGRIAFGYSYDSARRTITVAGTEFSSKDTMVLVTQADGIDELCVERTVSHGLTLEEVHRNRFWNYRTQLMPGAEKVFNMMVRDANEALIDSLKQQKHLIVQIRTPLPTLSAEHYLSLCTVHRNGQFLGMYDKNKEYDSDITIGNVESTWGGTVHMNFGENFANVIGSTGDPHIAGKSWIRLWADQFGGYPTVCTSYNYLGFVCGNTFVGGHVISGQAAHTVATGSNTVYIYPICHAHNNNDNVYMAALQYLNGVWLNNYQQ
;
A
#
# COMPACT_ATOMS: atom_id res chain seq x y z
N MET A 1 9.43 -18.38 3.26
CA MET A 1 9.76 -17.97 1.88
C MET A 1 8.69 -18.51 0.97
N PHE A 2 8.24 -17.72 0.01
CA PHE A 2 7.37 -18.17 -1.07
C PHE A 2 7.72 -17.40 -2.34
N SER A 3 7.30 -17.91 -3.50
CA SER A 3 7.57 -17.28 -4.78
C SER A 3 6.27 -16.96 -5.49
N LEU A 4 6.26 -15.88 -6.26
CA LEU A 4 5.18 -15.56 -7.18
C LEU A 4 5.73 -15.04 -8.50
N THR A 5 4.91 -15.06 -9.54
CA THR A 5 5.26 -14.52 -10.84
C THR A 5 4.33 -13.35 -11.15
N ILE A 6 4.89 -12.27 -11.71
CA ILE A 6 4.10 -11.14 -12.18
C ILE A 6 4.46 -10.79 -13.63
N PRO A 7 3.49 -10.36 -14.45
CA PRO A 7 3.79 -9.67 -15.69
C PRO A 7 4.40 -8.29 -15.41
N ALA A 8 5.45 -7.92 -16.13
CA ALA A 8 6.01 -6.58 -16.09
C ALA A 8 6.42 -6.14 -17.50
N GLY A 9 5.83 -5.08 -18.03
CA GLY A 9 6.09 -4.63 -19.40
C GLY A 9 4.94 -3.82 -19.95
N SER A 10 4.93 -3.57 -21.26
CA SER A 10 3.83 -2.86 -21.90
C SER A 10 2.94 -3.83 -22.65
N LYS A 11 1.63 -3.77 -22.41
CA LYS A 11 0.62 -4.42 -23.25
C LYS A 11 0.51 -3.79 -24.64
N PHE A 12 1.08 -2.59 -24.82
CA PHE A 12 0.96 -1.81 -26.04
C PHE A 12 2.34 -1.59 -26.67
N SER A 13 2.43 -1.78 -27.98
CA SER A 13 3.55 -1.24 -28.75
C SER A 13 3.51 0.28 -28.72
N TYR A 14 4.66 0.92 -28.57
CA TYR A 14 4.80 2.38 -28.68
C TYR A 14 5.99 2.67 -29.57
N SER A 15 5.82 3.54 -30.57
CA SER A 15 6.89 3.86 -31.51
C SER A 15 6.85 5.33 -31.88
N VAL A 16 8.03 5.94 -31.82
CA VAL A 16 8.36 7.29 -32.28
C VAL A 16 9.74 7.22 -32.96
N PRO A 17 10.16 8.22 -33.75
CA PRO A 17 11.42 8.14 -34.50
C PRO A 17 12.69 7.90 -33.65
N THR A 18 12.62 8.11 -32.34
CA THR A 18 13.74 7.97 -31.40
C THR A 18 13.63 6.76 -30.47
N LEU A 19 12.47 6.10 -30.40
CA LEU A 19 12.19 5.03 -29.44
C LEU A 19 11.11 4.09 -29.98
N GLU A 20 11.38 2.80 -29.90
CA GLU A 20 10.43 1.73 -30.16
C GLU A 20 10.31 0.84 -28.91
N ILE A 21 9.08 0.48 -28.53
CA ILE A 21 8.72 -0.43 -27.45
C ILE A 21 7.89 -1.54 -28.06
N THR A 22 8.32 -2.78 -27.85
CA THR A 22 7.83 -3.95 -28.59
C THR A 22 6.48 -4.48 -28.11
N GLY A 23 5.91 -3.92 -27.04
CA GLY A 23 4.65 -4.41 -26.45
C GLY A 23 4.79 -5.79 -25.80
N TYR A 24 6.02 -6.16 -25.41
CA TYR A 24 6.32 -7.41 -24.73
C TYR A 24 6.12 -7.29 -23.21
N ILE A 25 5.62 -8.37 -22.60
CA ILE A 25 5.36 -8.48 -21.16
C ILE A 25 6.13 -9.70 -20.63
N PRO A 26 7.38 -9.54 -20.17
CA PRO A 26 8.08 -10.60 -19.48
C PRO A 26 7.39 -10.98 -18.17
N GLU A 27 7.50 -12.26 -17.83
CA GLU A 27 7.16 -12.79 -16.53
C GLU A 27 8.36 -12.68 -15.59
N ILE A 28 8.16 -12.06 -14.43
CA ILE A 28 9.18 -11.85 -13.42
C ILE A 28 8.85 -12.71 -12.21
N GLN A 29 9.74 -13.66 -11.89
CA GLN A 29 9.69 -14.41 -10.66
C GLN A 29 10.22 -13.55 -9.50
N ILE A 30 9.47 -13.55 -8.40
CA ILE A 30 9.76 -12.81 -7.16
C ILE A 30 9.80 -13.81 -6.02
N ASP A 31 10.93 -13.90 -5.34
CA ASP A 31 11.09 -14.70 -4.14
C ASP A 31 10.97 -13.81 -2.89
N ILE A 32 9.91 -14.02 -2.11
CA ILE A 32 9.60 -13.26 -0.91
C ILE A 32 10.21 -13.94 0.33
N GLN A 33 11.01 -13.18 1.05
CA GLN A 33 11.71 -13.61 2.26
C GLN A 33 11.13 -12.93 3.50
N ASP A 34 11.26 -13.58 4.66
CA ASP A 34 10.86 -13.00 5.94
C ASP A 34 11.71 -11.76 6.27
N GLY A 35 11.10 -10.72 6.84
CA GLY A 35 11.73 -9.43 7.14
C GLY A 35 11.41 -8.34 6.11
N THR A 36 12.17 -7.25 6.17
CA THR A 36 12.03 -6.07 5.29
C THR A 36 13.12 -6.06 4.22
N HIS A 37 12.71 -5.99 2.96
CA HIS A 37 13.60 -6.17 1.81
C HIS A 37 13.27 -5.20 0.67
N VAL A 38 14.23 -5.04 -0.24
CA VAL A 38 14.00 -4.43 -1.55
C VAL A 38 14.21 -5.51 -2.60
N PHE A 39 13.18 -5.79 -3.40
CA PHE A 39 13.30 -6.66 -4.55
C PHE A 39 13.87 -5.88 -5.75
N THR A 40 14.69 -6.52 -6.58
CA THR A 40 15.11 -6.00 -7.89
C THR A 40 15.13 -7.16 -8.88
N SER A 41 14.44 -7.00 -10.00
CA SER A 41 14.39 -8.03 -11.04
C SER A 41 15.70 -8.12 -11.82
N ASN A 42 15.90 -9.25 -12.51
CA ASN A 42 16.81 -9.28 -13.66
C ASN A 42 16.36 -8.27 -14.72
N SER A 43 17.31 -7.80 -15.52
CA SER A 43 17.00 -6.93 -16.65
C SER A 43 16.25 -7.69 -17.74
N PHE A 44 15.28 -7.03 -18.37
CA PHE A 44 14.49 -7.54 -19.48
C PHE A 44 14.41 -6.51 -20.61
N GLU A 45 14.27 -6.98 -21.84
CA GLU A 45 14.21 -6.09 -23.01
C GLU A 45 12.82 -5.45 -23.14
N LEU A 46 12.80 -4.12 -23.27
CA LEU A 46 11.59 -3.32 -23.46
C LEU A 46 11.42 -2.87 -24.92
N GLY A 47 12.51 -2.75 -25.66
CA GLY A 47 12.51 -2.30 -27.05
C GLY A 47 13.86 -1.72 -27.47
N THR A 48 13.85 -0.64 -28.23
CA THR A 48 15.03 -0.10 -28.92
C THR A 48 15.06 1.42 -28.88
N VAL A 49 16.19 2.01 -28.50
CA VAL A 49 16.44 3.46 -28.55
C VAL A 49 17.05 3.81 -29.90
N ILE A 50 16.20 4.18 -30.86
CA ILE A 50 16.61 4.48 -32.24
C ILE A 50 17.58 5.66 -32.29
N SER A 51 17.38 6.69 -31.46
CA SER A 51 18.27 7.86 -31.39
C SER A 51 19.67 7.55 -30.85
N ALA A 52 19.86 6.37 -30.27
CA ALA A 52 21.14 5.90 -29.72
C ALA A 52 21.64 4.69 -30.53
N GLU A 53 21.75 4.85 -31.86
CA GLU A 53 22.31 3.83 -32.76
C GLU A 53 21.53 2.50 -32.76
N GLY A 54 20.23 2.53 -32.43
CA GLY A 54 19.40 1.32 -32.37
C GLY A 54 19.78 0.38 -31.21
N ARG A 55 20.31 0.91 -30.11
CA ARG A 55 20.62 0.14 -28.90
C ARG A 55 19.37 -0.44 -28.27
N ARG A 56 19.49 -1.66 -27.71
CA ARG A 56 18.42 -2.28 -26.94
C ARG A 56 18.13 -1.45 -25.69
N LEU A 57 16.85 -1.27 -25.40
CA LEU A 57 16.38 -0.69 -24.16
C LEU A 57 16.11 -1.81 -23.16
N MET A 58 16.87 -1.82 -22.08
CA MET A 58 16.70 -2.74 -20.96
C MET A 58 15.89 -2.08 -19.86
N GLY A 59 14.97 -2.82 -19.25
CA GLY A 59 14.21 -2.45 -18.07
C GLY A 59 14.48 -3.39 -16.91
N ARG A 60 14.32 -2.91 -15.68
CA ARG A 60 14.21 -3.73 -14.47
C ARG A 60 13.25 -3.06 -13.51
N ILE A 61 12.51 -3.85 -12.75
CA ILE A 61 11.64 -3.32 -11.69
C ILE A 61 12.28 -3.50 -10.32
N ALA A 62 12.01 -2.57 -9.42
CA ALA A 62 12.37 -2.70 -8.00
C ALA A 62 11.26 -2.15 -7.12
N PHE A 63 11.09 -2.71 -5.92
CA PHE A 63 10.11 -2.24 -4.93
C PHE A 63 10.50 -2.71 -3.52
N GLY A 64 10.03 -1.99 -2.50
CA GLY A 64 10.20 -2.38 -1.10
C GLY A 64 9.03 -3.23 -0.60
N TYR A 65 9.31 -4.19 0.28
CA TYR A 65 8.28 -4.97 0.97
C TYR A 65 8.72 -5.36 2.39
N SER A 66 7.75 -5.70 3.24
CA SER A 66 8.01 -6.43 4.48
C SER A 66 7.12 -7.66 4.59
N TYR A 67 7.66 -8.80 5.01
CA TYR A 67 6.91 -10.02 5.20
C TYR A 67 7.16 -10.61 6.60
N ASP A 68 6.11 -10.76 7.38
CA ASP A 68 6.10 -11.46 8.66
C ASP A 68 5.53 -12.87 8.41
N SER A 69 6.42 -13.86 8.33
CA SER A 69 6.05 -15.25 8.05
C SER A 69 5.28 -15.91 9.20
N ALA A 70 5.51 -15.47 10.45
CA ALA A 70 4.79 -15.99 11.61
C ALA A 70 3.32 -15.57 11.58
N ARG A 71 3.05 -14.33 11.17
CA ARG A 71 1.69 -13.80 10.98
C ARG A 71 1.12 -14.04 9.59
N ARG A 72 1.97 -14.47 8.64
CA ARG A 72 1.68 -14.59 7.21
C ARG A 72 1.24 -13.26 6.59
N THR A 73 1.77 -12.14 7.08
CA THR A 73 1.39 -10.79 6.64
C THR A 73 2.47 -10.21 5.75
N ILE A 74 2.13 -9.83 4.52
CA ILE A 74 3.01 -9.07 3.62
C ILE A 74 2.50 -7.64 3.48
N THR A 75 3.41 -6.68 3.52
CA THR A 75 3.14 -5.26 3.32
C THR A 75 3.86 -4.77 2.08
N VAL A 76 3.13 -4.13 1.17
CA VAL A 76 3.66 -3.50 -0.05
C VAL A 76 3.09 -2.10 -0.23
N ALA A 77 3.74 -1.26 -1.05
CA ALA A 77 3.21 0.04 -1.42
C ALA A 77 2.12 -0.07 -2.50
N GLY A 78 0.98 0.57 -2.26
CA GLY A 78 -0.07 0.71 -3.27
C GLY A 78 0.33 1.66 -4.40
N THR A 79 -0.34 1.53 -5.54
CA THR A 79 0.01 2.25 -6.78
C THR A 79 -0.06 3.77 -6.62
N GLU A 80 -1.01 4.28 -5.83
CA GLU A 80 -1.15 5.72 -5.55
C GLU A 80 -0.34 6.21 -4.35
N PHE A 81 0.38 5.34 -3.66
CA PHE A 81 1.06 5.71 -2.43
C PHE A 81 2.44 6.30 -2.73
N SER A 82 2.73 7.53 -2.31
CA SER A 82 4.07 8.12 -2.50
C SER A 82 5.01 7.67 -1.37
N SER A 83 6.03 6.88 -1.71
CA SER A 83 7.12 6.50 -0.79
C SER A 83 8.34 5.97 -1.54
N LYS A 84 9.46 5.81 -0.82
CA LYS A 84 10.67 5.17 -1.35
C LYS A 84 10.48 3.68 -1.68
N ASP A 85 9.46 3.04 -1.08
CA ASP A 85 9.19 1.61 -1.20
C ASP A 85 8.28 1.29 -2.41
N THR A 86 7.83 2.33 -3.13
CA THR A 86 7.01 2.18 -4.34
C THR A 86 7.73 1.41 -5.43
N MET A 87 6.94 0.76 -6.28
CA MET A 87 7.48 0.14 -7.48
C MET A 87 8.08 1.21 -8.40
N VAL A 88 9.28 0.92 -8.86
CA VAL A 88 10.02 1.73 -9.83
C VAL A 88 10.41 0.88 -11.03
N LEU A 89 10.39 1.48 -12.21
CA LEU A 89 10.99 0.94 -13.41
C LEU A 89 12.28 1.71 -13.68
N VAL A 90 13.40 1.00 -13.67
CA VAL A 90 14.70 1.53 -14.07
C VAL A 90 14.98 1.06 -15.48
N THR A 91 15.29 2.02 -16.36
CA THR A 91 15.57 1.76 -17.77
C THR A 91 16.97 2.23 -18.15
N GLN A 92 17.60 1.50 -19.06
CA GLN A 92 18.96 1.74 -19.52
C GLN A 92 19.10 1.26 -20.97
N ALA A 93 19.72 2.08 -21.82
CA ALA A 93 20.12 1.63 -23.16
C ALA A 93 21.43 0.84 -23.08
N ASP A 94 21.53 -0.25 -23.83
CA ASP A 94 22.69 -1.15 -23.81
C ASP A 94 23.99 -0.40 -24.17
N GLY A 95 25.00 -0.53 -23.32
CA GLY A 95 26.29 0.17 -23.42
C GLY A 95 26.24 1.68 -23.12
N ILE A 96 25.17 2.20 -22.49
CA ILE A 96 25.09 3.57 -21.95
C ILE A 96 24.93 3.49 -20.43
N ASP A 97 25.80 4.16 -19.68
CA ASP A 97 25.80 4.10 -18.20
C ASP A 97 24.68 4.95 -17.54
N GLU A 98 23.97 5.75 -18.32
CA GLU A 98 22.91 6.63 -17.82
C GLU A 98 21.59 5.86 -17.60
N LEU A 99 21.01 5.98 -16.39
CA LEU A 99 19.75 5.33 -16.00
C LEU A 99 18.57 6.31 -15.99
N CYS A 100 17.38 5.87 -16.41
CA CYS A 100 16.15 6.63 -16.26
C CYS A 100 15.17 5.88 -15.37
N VAL A 101 14.52 6.58 -14.44
CA VAL A 101 13.72 5.97 -13.36
C VAL A 101 12.30 6.52 -13.37
N GLU A 102 11.33 5.65 -13.61
CA GLU A 102 9.90 5.96 -13.55
C GLU A 102 9.24 5.28 -12.35
N ARG A 103 8.24 5.94 -11.74
CA ARG A 103 7.55 5.48 -10.51
C ARG A 103 6.04 5.49 -10.70
N THR A 104 5.29 4.77 -9.86
CA THR A 104 3.81 4.75 -9.92
C THR A 104 3.15 6.09 -9.62
N VAL A 105 3.79 6.92 -8.77
CA VAL A 105 3.38 8.29 -8.41
C VAL A 105 4.49 9.26 -8.77
N SER A 106 4.16 10.33 -9.49
CA SER A 106 5.12 11.34 -9.96
C SER A 106 5.62 12.29 -8.87
N HIS A 107 4.93 12.34 -7.73
CA HIS A 107 5.35 13.15 -6.57
C HIS A 107 6.45 12.41 -5.81
N GLY A 108 7.68 12.90 -5.91
CA GLY A 108 8.81 12.39 -5.14
C GLY A 108 10.10 12.17 -5.91
N LEU A 109 10.12 12.36 -7.23
CA LEU A 109 11.40 12.44 -7.95
C LEU A 109 12.10 13.72 -7.53
N THR A 110 13.25 13.57 -6.89
CA THR A 110 14.16 14.70 -6.68
C THR A 110 14.63 15.20 -8.05
N LEU A 111 14.86 16.51 -8.18
CA LEU A 111 15.43 17.08 -9.42
C LEU A 111 16.73 16.34 -9.83
N GLU A 112 17.50 15.85 -8.87
CA GLU A 112 18.70 15.05 -9.12
C GLU A 112 18.41 13.69 -9.78
N GLU A 113 17.28 13.04 -9.50
CA GLU A 113 16.85 11.80 -10.16
C GLU A 113 16.35 12.07 -11.60
N VAL A 114 15.85 13.27 -11.88
CA VAL A 114 15.29 13.66 -13.20
C VAL A 114 16.37 14.15 -14.18
N HIS A 115 17.48 14.74 -13.68
CA HIS A 115 18.46 15.46 -14.51
C HIS A 115 19.70 14.66 -14.94
N ARG A 116 19.82 13.38 -14.56
CA ARG A 116 21.05 12.59 -14.79
C ARG A 116 21.21 11.99 -16.19
N ASN A 117 20.37 12.34 -17.15
CA ASN A 117 20.32 11.58 -18.38
C ASN A 117 20.20 12.47 -19.62
N ARG A 118 21.35 12.73 -20.26
CA ARG A 118 21.45 13.60 -21.43
C ARG A 118 21.09 12.86 -22.70
N PHE A 119 21.33 11.54 -22.73
CA PHE A 119 21.13 10.68 -23.89
C PHE A 119 19.91 9.76 -23.77
N TRP A 120 19.41 9.48 -22.55
CA TRP A 120 18.25 8.61 -22.32
C TRP A 120 17.22 9.23 -21.35
N ASN A 121 16.22 9.94 -21.87
CA ASN A 121 15.17 10.55 -21.03
C ASN A 121 13.79 10.53 -21.73
N TYR A 122 12.80 9.90 -21.08
CA TYR A 122 11.44 9.75 -21.60
C TYR A 122 10.58 11.02 -21.51
N ARG A 123 11.10 12.13 -20.96
CA ARG A 123 10.43 13.44 -20.85
C ARG A 123 10.87 14.43 -21.94
N THR A 124 11.71 14.02 -22.88
CA THR A 124 12.17 14.91 -23.95
C THR A 124 11.09 15.10 -25.01
N GLN A 125 11.12 16.26 -25.69
CA GLN A 125 10.23 16.52 -26.84
C GLN A 125 10.44 15.51 -27.99
N LEU A 126 11.58 14.81 -28.00
CA LEU A 126 11.91 13.80 -28.98
C LEU A 126 11.17 12.47 -28.74
N MET A 127 10.59 12.26 -27.55
CA MET A 127 9.89 11.04 -27.16
C MET A 127 8.46 11.35 -26.66
N PRO A 128 7.60 11.95 -27.49
CA PRO A 128 6.30 12.46 -27.05
C PRO A 128 5.39 11.34 -26.53
N GLY A 129 5.05 11.40 -25.25
CA GLY A 129 4.15 10.43 -24.60
C GLY A 129 4.85 9.20 -24.00
N ALA A 130 6.18 9.09 -24.15
CA ALA A 130 6.95 7.99 -23.55
C ALA A 130 6.82 7.95 -22.02
N GLU A 131 6.83 9.11 -21.34
CA GLU A 131 6.57 9.19 -19.90
C GLU A 131 5.28 8.48 -19.51
N LYS A 132 4.18 8.73 -20.23
CA LYS A 132 2.89 8.09 -19.95
C LYS A 132 2.96 6.58 -20.14
N VAL A 133 3.66 6.12 -21.18
CA VAL A 133 3.82 4.69 -21.46
C VAL A 133 4.60 4.00 -20.34
N PHE A 134 5.77 4.54 -19.95
CA PHE A 134 6.56 3.98 -18.85
C PHE A 134 5.83 4.05 -17.52
N ASN A 135 5.12 5.14 -17.24
CA ASN A 135 4.30 5.28 -16.04
C ASN A 135 3.22 4.19 -15.97
N MET A 136 2.52 3.95 -17.09
CA MET A 136 1.54 2.86 -17.20
C MET A 136 2.18 1.49 -16.98
N MET A 137 3.37 1.21 -17.51
CA MET A 137 4.07 -0.06 -17.28
C MET A 137 4.32 -0.30 -15.78
N VAL A 138 4.82 0.71 -15.05
CA VAL A 138 5.12 0.56 -13.61
C VAL A 138 3.83 0.34 -12.82
N ARG A 139 2.77 1.07 -13.17
CA ARG A 139 1.46 0.95 -12.51
C ARG A 139 0.83 -0.42 -12.76
N ASP A 140 0.83 -0.89 -14.00
CA ASP A 140 0.32 -2.22 -14.36
C ASP A 140 1.09 -3.34 -13.65
N ALA A 141 2.42 -3.22 -13.55
CA ALA A 141 3.25 -4.19 -12.84
C ALA A 141 2.98 -4.18 -11.32
N ASN A 142 2.73 -3.01 -10.72
CA ASN A 142 2.42 -2.91 -9.29
C ASN A 142 1.04 -3.49 -8.95
N GLU A 143 0.03 -3.23 -9.79
CA GLU A 143 -1.29 -3.86 -9.64
C GLU A 143 -1.20 -5.38 -9.82
N ALA A 144 -0.43 -5.85 -10.80
CA ALA A 144 -0.22 -7.29 -11.01
C ALA A 144 0.47 -7.95 -9.80
N LEU A 145 1.43 -7.29 -9.16
CA LEU A 145 2.03 -7.73 -7.90
C LEU A 145 0.97 -7.85 -6.79
N ILE A 146 0.20 -6.79 -6.58
CA ILE A 146 -0.83 -6.75 -5.53
C ILE A 146 -1.86 -7.86 -5.76
N ASP A 147 -2.32 -8.05 -6.99
CA ASP A 147 -3.31 -9.07 -7.32
C ASP A 147 -2.75 -10.49 -7.18
N SER A 148 -1.51 -10.74 -7.63
CA SER A 148 -0.83 -12.02 -7.41
C SER A 148 -0.64 -12.34 -5.93
N LEU A 149 -0.38 -11.34 -5.09
CA LEU A 149 -0.30 -11.49 -3.63
C LEU A 149 -1.66 -11.84 -3.01
N LYS A 150 -2.74 -11.15 -3.42
CA LYS A 150 -4.10 -11.43 -2.93
C LYS A 150 -4.58 -12.84 -3.30
N GLN A 151 -4.10 -13.41 -4.40
CA GLN A 151 -4.41 -14.77 -4.81
C GLN A 151 -3.71 -15.85 -3.94
N GLN A 152 -2.69 -15.48 -3.16
CA GLN A 152 -2.02 -16.40 -2.25
C GLN A 152 -2.90 -16.68 -1.03
N LYS A 153 -3.59 -17.83 -1.05
CA LYS A 153 -4.57 -18.28 -0.04
C LYS A 153 -4.08 -18.33 1.42
N HIS A 154 -2.78 -18.14 1.66
CA HIS A 154 -2.18 -18.20 2.98
C HIS A 154 -1.71 -16.83 3.48
N LEU A 155 -1.78 -15.76 2.68
CA LEU A 155 -1.26 -14.43 3.03
C LEU A 155 -2.36 -13.45 3.46
N ILE A 156 -2.03 -12.62 4.45
CA ILE A 156 -2.71 -11.36 4.71
C ILE A 156 -1.92 -10.28 3.98
N VAL A 157 -2.56 -9.53 3.09
CA VAL A 157 -1.87 -8.54 2.25
C VAL A 157 -2.24 -7.13 2.71
N GLN A 158 -1.29 -6.44 3.33
CA GLN A 158 -1.38 -5.02 3.65
C GLN A 158 -0.85 -4.19 2.48
N ILE A 159 -1.64 -3.21 2.05
CA ILE A 159 -1.30 -2.33 0.93
C ILE A 159 -1.29 -0.91 1.47
N ARG A 160 -0.13 -0.27 1.48
CA ARG A 160 -0.03 1.13 1.89
C ARG A 160 -0.77 2.00 0.88
N THR A 161 -1.68 2.84 1.34
CA THR A 161 -2.41 3.77 0.47
C THR A 161 -2.37 5.18 1.06
N PRO A 162 -2.54 6.24 0.24
CA PRO A 162 -2.66 7.59 0.76
C PRO A 162 -3.79 7.69 1.78
N LEU A 163 -3.62 8.59 2.76
CA LEU A 163 -4.71 8.98 3.66
C LEU A 163 -5.91 9.45 2.83
N PRO A 164 -7.14 9.06 3.19
CA PRO A 164 -8.34 9.68 2.64
C PRO A 164 -8.27 11.20 2.82
N THR A 165 -8.81 11.98 1.88
CA THR A 165 -8.78 13.45 1.97
C THR A 165 -9.37 13.93 3.31
N LEU A 166 -8.53 14.59 4.13
CA LEU A 166 -8.91 15.14 5.43
C LEU A 166 -9.06 16.66 5.34
N SER A 167 -9.93 17.23 6.17
CA SER A 167 -9.85 18.66 6.47
C SER A 167 -8.54 18.96 7.20
N ALA A 168 -8.01 20.18 7.08
CA ALA A 168 -6.78 20.58 7.77
C ALA A 168 -6.88 20.42 9.30
N GLU A 169 -8.05 20.70 9.88
CA GLU A 169 -8.28 20.54 11.32
C GLU A 169 -8.23 19.06 11.75
N HIS A 170 -8.87 18.16 11.00
CA HIS A 170 -8.77 16.74 11.28
C HIS A 170 -7.34 16.23 11.06
N TYR A 171 -6.68 16.64 9.98
CA TYR A 171 -5.28 16.29 9.73
C TYR A 171 -4.38 16.65 10.92
N LEU A 172 -4.51 17.86 11.48
CA LEU A 172 -3.73 18.29 12.64
C LEU A 172 -4.06 17.50 13.92
N SER A 173 -5.32 17.11 14.14
CA SER A 173 -5.68 16.21 15.25
C SER A 173 -5.04 14.82 15.12
N LEU A 174 -4.63 14.47 13.89
CA LEU A 174 -3.89 13.28 13.55
C LEU A 174 -2.41 13.61 13.29
N CYS A 175 -1.83 14.59 13.98
CA CYS A 175 -0.37 14.79 14.02
C CYS A 175 0.19 14.29 15.37
N THR A 176 1.38 13.68 15.32
CA THR A 176 2.13 13.24 16.49
C THR A 176 3.24 14.22 16.76
N VAL A 177 3.59 14.34 18.03
CA VAL A 177 4.64 15.23 18.49
C VAL A 177 5.80 14.36 18.94
N HIS A 178 6.98 14.60 18.40
CA HIS A 178 8.20 13.90 18.77
C HIS A 178 9.28 14.88 19.22
N ARG A 179 10.14 14.45 20.16
CA ARG A 179 11.38 15.14 20.53
C ARG A 179 12.53 14.17 20.38
N ASN A 180 13.51 14.50 19.53
CA ASN A 180 14.65 13.61 19.24
C ASN A 180 14.22 12.18 18.87
N GLY A 181 13.13 12.03 18.12
CA GLY A 181 12.57 10.73 17.72
C GLY A 181 11.69 10.03 18.77
N GLN A 182 11.59 10.55 20.00
CA GLN A 182 10.72 10.00 21.04
C GLN A 182 9.31 10.59 20.96
N PHE A 183 8.28 9.73 20.99
CA PHE A 183 6.88 10.14 20.99
C PHE A 183 6.49 10.84 22.30
N LEU A 184 5.85 12.00 22.19
CA LEU A 184 5.38 12.83 23.30
C LEU A 184 3.86 12.93 23.41
N GLY A 185 3.12 12.48 22.39
CA GLY A 185 1.67 12.57 22.34
C GLY A 185 1.15 13.11 21.01
N MET A 186 -0.16 13.36 20.98
CA MET A 186 -0.84 13.95 19.83
C MET A 186 -0.63 15.47 19.79
N TYR A 187 -0.73 16.05 18.60
CA TYR A 187 -0.67 17.49 18.40
C TYR A 187 -1.90 18.16 18.99
N ASP A 188 -1.67 19.18 19.80
CA ASP A 188 -2.65 20.06 20.40
C ASP A 188 -2.44 21.46 19.85
N LYS A 189 -3.43 21.96 19.10
CA LYS A 189 -3.37 23.29 18.47
C LYS A 189 -3.27 24.45 19.47
N ASN A 190 -3.59 24.20 20.74
CA ASN A 190 -3.53 25.22 21.79
C ASN A 190 -2.23 25.17 22.60
N LYS A 191 -1.34 24.20 22.31
CA LYS A 191 -0.06 24.02 23.00
C LYS A 191 1.07 24.61 22.17
N GLU A 192 1.92 25.41 22.80
CA GLU A 192 3.19 25.82 22.18
C GLU A 192 4.20 24.67 22.29
N TYR A 193 4.90 24.41 21.19
CA TYR A 193 5.93 23.38 21.09
C TYR A 193 7.30 24.05 20.91
N ASP A 194 8.30 23.57 21.64
CA ASP A 194 9.68 24.06 21.54
C ASP A 194 10.28 23.76 20.14
N SER A 195 11.36 24.45 19.78
CA SER A 195 12.01 24.32 18.46
C SER A 195 12.69 22.98 18.20
N ASP A 196 12.90 22.15 19.24
CA ASP A 196 13.47 20.81 19.14
C ASP A 196 12.39 19.71 18.93
N ILE A 197 11.13 20.14 18.82
CA ILE A 197 9.98 19.27 18.55
C ILE A 197 9.79 19.12 17.04
N THR A 198 9.61 17.87 16.61
CA THR A 198 9.15 17.54 15.27
C THR A 198 7.70 17.11 15.32
N ILE A 199 6.83 17.84 14.62
CA ILE A 199 5.45 17.43 14.39
C ILE A 199 5.46 16.52 13.17
N GLY A 200 5.22 15.23 13.40
CA GLY A 200 5.10 14.22 12.37
C GLY A 200 3.64 13.94 12.06
N ASN A 201 3.35 13.51 10.83
CA ASN A 201 2.05 12.93 10.53
C ASN A 201 1.86 11.68 11.37
N VAL A 202 0.65 11.44 11.90
CA VAL A 202 0.40 10.24 12.68
C VAL A 202 0.54 9.03 11.78
N GLU A 203 1.63 8.30 11.95
CA GLU A 203 1.77 6.95 11.41
C GLU A 203 0.73 6.00 12.05
N SER A 204 -0.01 6.43 13.08
CA SER A 204 -1.09 5.74 13.79
C SER A 204 -2.50 5.84 13.21
N THR A 205 -2.65 6.33 11.96
CA THR A 205 -3.96 6.82 11.50
C THR A 205 -4.39 6.38 10.13
N TRP A 206 -3.56 5.68 9.39
CA TRP A 206 -3.96 4.97 8.18
C TRP A 206 -2.72 4.23 7.71
N GLY A 207 -2.69 2.92 7.88
CA GLY A 207 -1.67 2.08 7.26
C GLY A 207 -1.97 1.87 5.78
N GLY A 208 -3.25 1.75 5.46
CA GLY A 208 -3.74 1.53 4.11
C GLY A 208 -4.94 0.59 4.12
N THR A 209 -4.98 -0.32 3.16
CA THR A 209 -5.97 -1.39 3.12
C THR A 209 -5.33 -2.72 3.48
N VAL A 210 -6.14 -3.67 3.92
CA VAL A 210 -5.75 -5.06 4.11
C VAL A 210 -6.66 -5.96 3.29
N HIS A 211 -6.10 -7.02 2.72
CA HIS A 211 -6.82 -8.15 2.15
C HIS A 211 -6.54 -9.38 3.01
N MET A 212 -7.58 -9.92 3.63
CA MET A 212 -7.55 -11.18 4.36
C MET A 212 -8.01 -12.32 3.46
N ASN A 213 -7.48 -13.52 3.69
CA ASN A 213 -7.97 -14.71 3.02
C ASN A 213 -9.41 -15.04 3.44
N PHE A 214 -10.12 -15.73 2.55
CA PHE A 214 -11.40 -16.30 2.90
C PHE A 214 -11.27 -17.23 4.12
N GLY A 215 -12.07 -16.97 5.15
CA GLY A 215 -12.06 -17.72 6.40
C GLY A 215 -10.95 -17.33 7.39
N GLU A 216 -10.17 -16.27 7.11
CA GLU A 216 -9.20 -15.76 8.08
C GLU A 216 -9.92 -15.30 9.34
N ASN A 217 -9.53 -15.85 10.50
CA ASN A 217 -10.15 -15.53 11.77
C ASN A 217 -9.63 -14.20 12.32
N PHE A 218 -10.52 -13.43 12.93
CA PHE A 218 -10.16 -12.22 13.67
C PHE A 218 -11.05 -12.01 14.89
N ALA A 219 -10.54 -11.28 15.88
CA ALA A 219 -11.23 -10.98 17.13
C ALA A 219 -11.15 -9.48 17.45
N ASN A 220 -11.98 -9.00 18.37
CA ASN A 220 -12.00 -7.59 18.77
C ASN A 220 -10.71 -7.18 19.50
N VAL A 221 -10.34 -5.90 19.38
CA VAL A 221 -9.39 -5.25 20.27
C VAL A 221 -10.11 -4.81 21.53
N ILE A 222 -9.66 -5.26 22.70
CA ILE A 222 -10.26 -4.87 23.98
C ILE A 222 -9.90 -3.41 24.27
N GLY A 223 -10.90 -2.62 24.67
CA GLY A 223 -10.73 -1.23 25.08
C GLY A 223 -10.76 -0.21 23.93
N SER A 224 -11.02 -0.64 22.70
CA SER A 224 -10.92 0.20 21.49
C SER A 224 -12.10 1.17 21.25
N THR A 225 -13.03 1.29 22.21
CA THR A 225 -14.29 2.04 22.03
C THR A 225 -14.05 3.55 21.98
N GLY A 226 -13.02 4.04 22.68
CA GLY A 226 -12.69 5.47 22.76
C GLY A 226 -11.72 5.97 21.70
N ASP A 227 -11.27 5.07 20.82
CA ASP A 227 -10.18 5.36 19.88
C ASP A 227 -10.50 6.52 18.94
N PRO A 228 -9.50 7.34 18.57
CA PRO A 228 -9.70 8.53 17.78
C PRO A 228 -10.16 8.20 16.36
N HIS A 229 -11.32 8.73 15.97
CA HIS A 229 -11.86 8.56 14.63
C HIS A 229 -11.01 9.25 13.54
N ILE A 230 -10.66 8.50 12.49
CA ILE A 230 -10.00 9.06 11.30
C ILE A 230 -11.00 9.89 10.51
N ALA A 231 -10.63 11.11 10.14
CA ALA A 231 -11.48 12.05 9.41
C ALA A 231 -12.78 12.45 10.12
N GLY A 232 -12.89 12.24 11.44
CA GLY A 232 -14.14 12.42 12.19
C GLY A 232 -15.25 11.45 11.76
N LYS A 233 -14.91 10.38 11.05
CA LYS A 233 -15.85 9.36 10.58
C LYS A 233 -15.91 8.21 11.58
N SER A 234 -17.10 7.67 11.82
CA SER A 234 -17.20 6.36 12.48
C SER A 234 -16.43 5.30 11.68
N TRP A 235 -15.93 4.27 12.36
CA TRP A 235 -15.16 3.21 11.73
C TRP A 235 -15.88 2.54 10.57
N ILE A 236 -17.18 2.28 10.71
CA ILE A 236 -17.98 1.75 9.61
C ILE A 236 -18.14 2.72 8.44
N ARG A 237 -18.23 4.03 8.70
CA ARG A 237 -18.30 5.03 7.62
C ARG A 237 -16.97 5.10 6.88
N LEU A 238 -15.85 5.05 7.60
CA LEU A 238 -14.51 5.01 7.02
C LEU A 238 -14.37 3.79 6.10
N TRP A 239 -14.75 2.60 6.58
CA TRP A 239 -14.76 1.37 5.78
C TRP A 239 -15.68 1.51 4.55
N ALA A 240 -16.90 2.01 4.72
CA ALA A 240 -17.88 2.14 3.63
C ALA A 240 -17.42 3.11 2.54
N ASP A 241 -16.84 4.25 2.92
CA ASP A 241 -16.29 5.23 1.98
C ASP A 241 -15.11 4.64 1.18
N GLN A 242 -14.30 3.79 1.82
CA GLN A 242 -13.16 3.13 1.17
C GLN A 242 -13.58 2.05 0.17
N PHE A 243 -14.66 1.32 0.45
CA PHE A 243 -15.07 0.14 -0.34
C PHE A 243 -16.40 0.32 -1.10
N GLY A 244 -16.89 1.56 -1.22
CA GLY A 244 -17.98 1.92 -2.12
C GLY A 244 -19.39 1.61 -1.61
N GLY A 245 -19.58 1.40 -0.30
CA GLY A 245 -20.90 1.17 0.28
C GLY A 245 -20.87 0.59 1.69
N TYR A 246 -22.00 0.69 2.39
CA TYR A 246 -22.16 0.05 3.68
C TYR A 246 -22.28 -1.47 3.53
N PRO A 247 -21.75 -2.24 4.49
CA PRO A 247 -21.97 -3.68 4.51
C PRO A 247 -23.44 -3.99 4.75
N THR A 248 -23.88 -5.12 4.21
CA THR A 248 -25.24 -5.65 4.37
C THR A 248 -25.27 -6.90 5.25
N VAL A 249 -24.10 -7.48 5.54
CA VAL A 249 -23.93 -8.72 6.31
C VAL A 249 -22.78 -8.55 7.29
N CYS A 250 -22.82 -9.23 8.43
CA CYS A 250 -21.73 -9.24 9.41
C CYS A 250 -20.73 -10.34 9.12
N THR A 251 -19.45 -10.09 9.41
CA THR A 251 -18.33 -11.05 9.30
C THR A 251 -18.33 -12.16 10.37
N SER A 252 -19.46 -12.45 11.01
CA SER A 252 -19.52 -13.44 12.09
C SER A 252 -19.33 -14.87 11.55
N TYR A 253 -18.33 -15.58 12.08
CA TYR A 253 -17.97 -16.94 11.67
C TYR A 253 -19.10 -17.94 11.99
N ASN A 254 -19.70 -17.83 13.17
CA ASN A 254 -20.71 -18.77 13.69
C ASN A 254 -22.02 -18.79 12.87
N TYR A 255 -22.25 -17.80 12.02
CA TYR A 255 -23.51 -17.66 11.29
C TYR A 255 -23.35 -17.62 9.76
N LEU A 256 -22.14 -17.87 9.23
CA LEU A 256 -21.83 -17.83 7.79
C LEU A 256 -22.34 -16.55 7.09
N GLY A 257 -22.28 -15.42 7.81
CA GLY A 257 -22.92 -14.17 7.39
C GLY A 257 -24.31 -13.99 8.01
N PHE A 258 -24.40 -13.09 8.99
CA PHE A 258 -25.66 -12.72 9.62
C PHE A 258 -26.11 -11.33 9.15
N VAL A 259 -27.38 -11.18 8.77
CA VAL A 259 -27.95 -9.87 8.39
C VAL A 259 -28.26 -9.09 9.68
N CYS A 260 -27.40 -8.13 10.01
CA CYS A 260 -27.54 -7.32 11.23
C CYS A 260 -28.44 -6.07 11.07
N GLY A 261 -29.15 -5.96 9.96
CA GLY A 261 -29.87 -4.74 9.61
C GLY A 261 -28.93 -3.53 9.56
N ASN A 262 -29.34 -2.40 10.13
CA ASN A 262 -28.58 -1.15 10.08
C ASN A 262 -27.60 -0.96 11.27
N THR A 263 -27.22 -2.03 11.98
CA THR A 263 -26.48 -1.95 13.26
C THR A 263 -24.98 -2.25 13.14
N PHE A 264 -24.37 -1.86 12.02
CA PHE A 264 -22.93 -2.00 11.82
C PHE A 264 -22.17 -0.84 12.44
N VAL A 265 -21.11 -1.15 13.19
CA VAL A 265 -20.28 -0.15 13.90
C VAL A 265 -18.87 -0.04 13.34
N GLY A 266 -18.35 -1.13 12.75
CA GLY A 266 -16.95 -1.22 12.36
C GLY A 266 -16.10 -1.36 13.62
N GLY A 267 -15.49 -2.53 13.80
CA GLY A 267 -14.69 -2.80 15.00
C GLY A 267 -13.20 -2.80 14.69
N HIS A 268 -12.40 -2.41 15.68
CA HIS A 268 -10.98 -2.70 15.68
C HIS A 268 -10.79 -4.20 15.89
N VAL A 269 -10.09 -4.84 14.97
CA VAL A 269 -9.85 -6.28 15.00
C VAL A 269 -8.40 -6.62 14.80
N ILE A 270 -8.04 -7.80 15.28
CA ILE A 270 -6.72 -8.43 15.15
C ILE A 270 -6.89 -9.86 14.68
N SER A 271 -5.91 -10.36 13.92
CA SER A 271 -5.91 -11.75 13.46
C SER A 271 -5.91 -12.72 14.64
N GLY A 272 -6.64 -13.83 14.49
CA GLY A 272 -6.77 -14.86 15.52
C GLY A 272 -8.19 -14.99 16.08
N GLN A 273 -8.33 -15.78 17.14
CA GLN A 273 -9.64 -16.13 17.72
C GLN A 273 -9.88 -15.53 19.12
N ALA A 274 -8.89 -14.85 19.69
CA ALA A 274 -8.96 -14.33 21.05
C ALA A 274 -8.84 -12.81 21.05
N ALA A 275 -9.85 -12.15 21.60
CA ALA A 275 -9.80 -10.72 21.85
C ALA A 275 -8.71 -10.41 22.89
N HIS A 276 -7.96 -9.35 22.67
CA HIS A 276 -6.95 -8.88 23.62
C HIS A 276 -6.69 -7.38 23.45
N THR A 277 -6.08 -6.78 24.46
CA THR A 277 -5.58 -5.40 24.34
C THR A 277 -4.37 -5.38 23.43
N VAL A 278 -4.25 -4.34 22.62
CA VAL A 278 -3.12 -4.15 21.71
C VAL A 278 -2.32 -2.95 22.18
N ALA A 279 -1.00 -3.09 22.23
CA ALA A 279 -0.14 -1.99 22.63
C ALA A 279 -0.23 -0.83 21.63
N THR A 280 -0.20 0.39 22.17
CA THR A 280 -0.01 1.62 21.40
C THR A 280 1.23 1.48 20.50
N GLY A 281 1.10 1.87 19.24
CA GLY A 281 2.11 1.75 18.22
C GLY A 281 2.06 0.45 17.40
N SER A 282 1.05 -0.39 17.59
CA SER A 282 0.93 -1.65 16.84
C SER A 282 0.53 -1.45 15.37
N ASN A 283 1.04 -2.31 14.49
CA ASN A 283 0.70 -2.34 13.06
C ASN A 283 -0.23 -3.51 12.69
N THR A 284 -0.88 -4.13 13.68
CA THR A 284 -1.67 -5.36 13.51
C THR A 284 -3.17 -5.16 13.64
N VAL A 285 -3.63 -3.92 13.78
CA VAL A 285 -5.04 -3.60 13.97
C VAL A 285 -5.69 -3.27 12.63
N TYR A 286 -6.89 -3.80 12.42
CA TYR A 286 -7.68 -3.62 11.22
C TYR A 286 -9.08 -3.10 11.56
N ILE A 287 -9.74 -2.46 10.60
CA ILE A 287 -11.17 -2.15 10.68
C ILE A 287 -11.92 -3.08 9.73
N TYR A 288 -12.85 -3.85 10.29
CA TYR A 288 -13.78 -4.69 9.54
C TYR A 288 -15.23 -4.40 9.94
N PRO A 289 -16.20 -4.67 9.04
CA PRO A 289 -17.61 -4.48 9.31
C PRO A 289 -18.13 -5.52 10.30
N ILE A 290 -18.44 -5.05 11.51
CA ILE A 290 -18.96 -5.85 12.62
C ILE A 290 -20.26 -5.21 13.12
N CYS A 291 -21.20 -6.04 13.58
CA CYS A 291 -22.41 -5.54 14.21
C CYS A 291 -22.22 -5.23 15.68
N HIS A 292 -23.08 -4.37 16.21
CA HIS A 292 -23.04 -3.96 17.61
C HIS A 292 -23.03 -5.14 18.60
N ALA A 293 -23.80 -6.21 18.34
CA ALA A 293 -23.87 -7.36 19.23
C ALA A 293 -22.54 -8.16 19.30
N HIS A 294 -21.87 -8.36 18.17
CA HIS A 294 -20.57 -9.05 18.13
C HIS A 294 -19.43 -8.15 18.61
N ASN A 295 -19.51 -6.85 18.33
CA ASN A 295 -18.52 -5.87 18.80
C ASN A 295 -18.49 -5.77 20.34
N ASN A 296 -19.60 -6.07 21.02
CA ASN A 296 -19.70 -6.02 22.48
C ASN A 296 -19.48 -7.38 23.15
N ASN A 297 -18.96 -8.38 22.44
CA ASN A 297 -18.74 -9.72 22.99
C ASN A 297 -17.34 -10.24 22.64
N ASP A 298 -16.41 -10.07 23.58
CA ASP A 298 -15.01 -10.52 23.45
C ASP A 298 -14.84 -12.05 23.41
N ASN A 299 -15.91 -12.81 23.67
CA ASN A 299 -15.90 -14.28 23.55
C ASN A 299 -16.27 -14.76 22.14
N VAL A 300 -16.55 -13.84 21.22
CA VAL A 300 -16.87 -14.15 19.83
C VAL A 300 -15.71 -13.73 18.94
N TYR A 301 -15.25 -14.67 18.10
CA TYR A 301 -14.40 -14.36 16.96
C TYR A 301 -15.20 -14.44 15.67
N MET A 302 -14.64 -13.79 14.66
CA MET A 302 -15.23 -13.56 13.35
C MET A 302 -14.30 -14.11 12.28
N ALA A 303 -14.78 -14.16 11.04
CA ALA A 303 -13.95 -14.55 9.92
C ALA A 303 -14.25 -13.73 8.67
N ALA A 304 -13.23 -13.53 7.83
CA ALA A 304 -13.35 -12.86 6.55
C ALA A 304 -14.06 -13.78 5.54
N LEU A 305 -15.40 -13.81 5.57
CA LEU A 305 -16.21 -14.66 4.69
C LEU A 305 -16.73 -13.88 3.47
N GLN A 306 -17.36 -12.73 3.70
CA GLN A 306 -17.97 -11.92 2.65
C GLN A 306 -17.13 -10.70 2.28
N TYR A 307 -16.54 -10.07 3.30
CA TYR A 307 -15.66 -8.92 3.12
C TYR A 307 -14.24 -9.41 3.37
N LEU A 308 -13.46 -9.49 2.30
CA LEU A 308 -12.04 -9.82 2.38
C LEU A 308 -11.18 -8.57 2.60
N ASN A 309 -11.70 -7.40 2.25
CA ASN A 309 -10.98 -6.14 2.38
C ASN A 309 -11.38 -5.38 3.65
N GLY A 310 -10.39 -4.83 4.32
CA GLY A 310 -10.54 -3.97 5.49
C GLY A 310 -9.60 -2.76 5.44
N VAL A 311 -9.73 -1.89 6.42
CA VAL A 311 -8.75 -0.81 6.63
C VAL A 311 -7.66 -1.35 7.54
N TRP A 312 -6.41 -1.04 7.22
CA TRP A 312 -5.27 -1.33 8.09
C TRP A 312 -4.85 -0.08 8.85
N LEU A 313 -4.68 -0.22 10.17
CA LEU A 313 -4.11 0.81 11.03
C LEU A 313 -2.64 0.50 11.27
N ASN A 314 -1.78 1.35 10.74
CA ASN A 314 -0.39 1.43 11.17
C ASN A 314 -0.33 2.20 12.49
N ASN A 315 0.68 1.96 13.32
CA ASN A 315 1.06 2.56 14.60
C ASN A 315 -0.11 2.78 15.60
N TYR A 316 -1.14 1.94 15.60
CA TYR A 316 -2.40 2.03 16.37
C TYR A 316 -2.32 2.77 17.72
N GLN A 317 -3.22 3.74 17.95
CA GLN A 317 -3.30 4.49 19.22
C GLN A 317 -4.62 4.15 19.91
N GLN A 318 -4.51 3.81 21.19
CA GLN A 318 -5.60 3.55 22.12
C GLN A 318 -5.65 4.66 23.19
#